data_AF-A0A814UQY7-F1
#
_entry.id   AF-A0A814UQY7-F1
#
_cell.length_a   1.000
_cell.length_b   1.000
_cell.length_c   1.000
_cell.angle_alpha   90.00
_cell.angle_beta   90.00
_cell.angle_gamma   90.00
#
_symmetry.space_group_name_H-M   'P 1'
#
loop_
_entity.id
_entity.type
_entity.pdbx_description
1 polymer ?
#
loop_
_entity_poly.entity_id
_entity_poly.type
_entity_poly.pdbx_seq_one_letter_code
_entity_poly.pdbx_strand_id
1 'polypeptide(L)'
;MSCSKISLDEVIRFTSRTAGRDKIYRIIQYASRFLAWYYIKKQRVANVERFVELFQNLESVMSLTRSGMRLGRFVDYVKSVLESFHIRNKRIGTLFGLIAVCQGLYMLFDNILLLHRFKIIYLKNSQYLQQYLNQVWLLWLSLSLTRDYYEMQASFAVGQHHQQQQDKSLIRRANILWANKPLVIDTIKNLCDLYIPLSNLNIVRVNTGLQGLAGTIASILGLLQLWDKTYQLPA
;
A
#
# COMPACT_ATOMS: atom_id res chain seq x y z
N MET A 1 -3.83 0.31 28.78
CA MET A 1 -3.39 1.23 27.69
C MET A 1 -2.13 1.92 28.17
N SER A 2 -0.96 1.34 27.89
CA SER A 2 0.31 1.99 28.19
C SER A 2 0.63 2.90 27.01
N CYS A 3 0.64 4.21 27.24
CA CYS A 3 1.14 5.18 26.27
C CYS A 3 2.64 4.92 26.15
N SER A 4 3.07 4.15 25.15
CA SER A 4 4.49 3.92 24.91
C SER A 4 5.12 5.28 24.63
N LYS A 5 5.96 5.76 25.55
CA LYS A 5 6.81 6.93 25.28
C LYS A 5 7.64 6.57 24.06
N ILE A 6 7.31 7.19 22.92
CA ILE A 6 8.09 7.07 21.69
C ILE A 6 9.50 7.53 22.04
N SER A 7 10.44 6.59 22.11
CA SER A 7 11.82 6.92 22.43
C SER A 7 12.47 7.53 21.19
N LEU A 8 13.34 8.53 21.39
CA LEU A 8 14.08 9.15 20.29
C LEU A 8 14.87 8.10 19.48
N ASP A 9 15.39 7.07 20.16
CA ASP A 9 16.11 5.95 19.55
C ASP A 9 15.24 5.06 18.66
N GLU A 10 13.95 4.92 18.95
CA GLU A 10 13.00 4.24 18.05
C GLU A 10 12.74 5.07 16.80
N VAL A 11 12.57 6.39 16.94
CA VAL A 11 12.39 7.31 15.80
C VAL A 11 13.62 7.30 14.89
N ILE A 12 14.82 7.32 15.48
CA ILE A 12 16.09 7.26 14.74
C ILE A 12 16.22 5.91 14.00
N ARG A 13 15.99 4.79 14.69
CA ARG A 13 16.02 3.44 14.06
C ARG A 13 14.98 3.26 12.98
N PHE A 14 13.83 3.91 13.11
CA PHE A 14 12.78 3.86 12.11
C PHE A 14 13.16 4.67 10.86
N THR A 15 13.65 5.90 11.07
CA THR A 15 14.02 6.82 9.99
C THR A 15 15.28 6.36 9.26
N SER A 16 16.16 5.61 9.92
CA SER A 16 17.32 5.01 9.25
C SER A 16 16.91 3.93 8.24
N ARG A 17 15.79 3.23 8.45
CA ARG A 17 15.28 2.23 7.51
C ARG A 17 14.69 2.89 6.26
N THR A 18 15.12 2.41 5.09
CA THR A 18 14.59 2.85 3.79
C THR A 18 13.08 2.65 3.68
N ALA A 19 12.54 1.56 4.27
CA ALA A 19 11.11 1.28 4.28
C ALA A 19 10.30 2.34 5.06
N GLY A 20 10.84 2.84 6.19
CA GLY A 20 10.19 3.88 6.98
C GLY A 20 10.14 5.21 6.23
N ARG A 21 11.27 5.59 5.63
CA ARG A 21 11.37 6.77 4.75
C ARG A 21 10.42 6.69 3.56
N ASP A 22 10.35 5.56 2.84
CA ASP A 22 9.42 5.40 1.72
C ASP A 22 7.96 5.66 2.12
N LYS A 23 7.51 5.17 3.28
CA LYS A 23 6.14 5.43 3.78
C LYS A 23 5.91 6.90 4.10
N ILE A 24 6.88 7.58 4.75
CA ILE A 24 6.79 9.01 5.03
C ILE A 24 6.67 9.81 3.73
N TYR A 25 7.53 9.53 2.75
CA TYR A 25 7.45 10.20 1.45
C TYR A 25 6.15 9.87 0.71
N ARG A 26 5.60 8.66 0.87
CA ARG A 26 4.29 8.29 0.31
C ARG A 26 3.18 9.13 0.93
N ILE A 27 3.20 9.35 2.25
CA ILE A 27 2.25 10.23 2.94
C ILE A 27 2.33 11.64 2.35
N ILE A 28 3.54 12.22 2.26
CA ILE A 28 3.75 13.57 1.73
C ILE A 28 3.26 13.66 0.27
N GLN A 29 3.58 12.67 -0.56
CA GLN A 29 3.14 12.61 -1.96
C GLN A 29 1.61 12.67 -2.08
N TYR A 30 0.90 11.74 -1.43
CA TYR A 30 -0.56 11.66 -1.57
C TYR A 30 -1.30 12.78 -0.83
N ALA A 31 -0.74 13.29 0.28
CA ALA A 31 -1.26 14.48 0.95
C ALA A 31 -1.12 15.71 0.04
N SER A 32 0.01 15.86 -0.65
CA SER A 32 0.22 16.94 -1.62
C SER A 32 -0.79 16.86 -2.77
N ARG A 33 -1.06 15.66 -3.29
CA ARG A 33 -2.10 15.44 -4.31
C ARG A 33 -3.49 15.87 -3.82
N PHE A 34 -3.85 15.53 -2.58
CA PHE A 34 -5.12 15.96 -1.99
C PHE A 34 -5.20 17.48 -1.81
N LEU A 35 -4.12 18.10 -1.30
CA LEU A 35 -4.05 19.55 -1.12
C LEU A 35 -4.16 20.29 -2.45
N ALA A 36 -3.44 19.85 -3.49
CA ALA A 36 -3.55 20.40 -4.84
C ALA A 36 -5.02 20.39 -5.33
N TRP A 37 -5.71 19.27 -5.19
CA TRP A 37 -7.14 19.17 -5.54
C TRP A 37 -8.03 20.09 -4.70
N TYR A 38 -7.78 20.19 -3.41
CA TYR A 38 -8.56 21.02 -2.49
C TYR A 38 -8.42 22.52 -2.82
N TYR A 39 -7.21 22.99 -3.13
CA TYR A 39 -6.98 24.39 -3.53
C TYR A 39 -7.63 24.71 -4.89
N ILE A 40 -7.59 23.79 -5.87
CA ILE A 40 -8.31 23.95 -7.14
C ILE A 40 -9.81 24.12 -6.91
N LYS A 41 -10.40 23.36 -5.97
CA LYS A 41 -11.83 23.44 -5.65
C LYS A 41 -12.21 24.72 -4.91
N LYS A 42 -11.32 25.26 -4.07
CA LYS A 42 -11.53 26.50 -3.32
C LYS A 42 -11.03 27.73 -4.09
N GLN A 43 -11.49 27.97 -5.32
CA GLN A 43 -11.11 29.10 -6.21
C GLN A 43 -11.20 30.54 -5.64
N ARG A 44 -11.41 30.72 -4.33
CA ARG A 44 -11.50 32.00 -3.61
C ARG A 44 -10.20 32.48 -2.96
N VAL A 45 -9.07 31.80 -3.16
CA VAL A 45 -7.78 32.20 -2.57
C VAL A 45 -6.96 32.94 -3.63
N ALA A 46 -6.30 34.05 -3.26
CA ALA A 46 -5.33 34.69 -4.14
C ALA A 46 -4.09 33.78 -4.31
N ASN A 47 -3.49 33.72 -5.50
CA ASN A 47 -2.33 32.86 -5.82
C ASN A 47 -2.57 31.34 -5.78
N VAL A 48 -3.80 30.85 -6.04
CA VAL A 48 -4.12 29.40 -6.07
C VAL A 48 -3.21 28.63 -7.01
N GLU A 49 -2.95 29.15 -8.21
CA GLU A 49 -2.11 28.48 -9.23
C GLU A 49 -0.71 28.15 -8.69
N ARG A 50 -0.08 29.10 -7.99
CA ARG A 50 1.23 28.92 -7.37
C ARG A 50 1.23 27.82 -6.30
N PHE A 51 0.18 27.76 -5.47
CA PHE A 51 0.06 26.69 -4.48
C PHE A 51 -0.18 25.32 -5.12
N VAL A 52 -1.02 25.27 -6.16
CA VAL A 52 -1.29 24.04 -6.91
C VAL A 52 -0.01 23.51 -7.55
N GLU A 53 0.75 24.37 -8.22
CA GLU A 53 2.03 24.01 -8.84
C GLU A 53 3.05 23.52 -7.78
N LEU A 54 3.15 24.20 -6.64
CA LEU A 54 3.99 23.77 -5.53
C LEU A 54 3.66 22.35 -5.07
N PHE A 55 2.38 22.04 -4.87
CA PHE A 55 1.96 20.71 -4.41
C PHE A 55 2.14 19.64 -5.49
N GLN A 56 1.94 19.97 -6.77
CA GLN A 56 2.20 19.04 -7.89
C GLN A 56 3.70 18.74 -8.03
N ASN A 57 4.55 19.76 -7.87
CA ASN A 57 6.01 19.59 -7.86
C ASN A 57 6.45 18.75 -6.65
N LEU A 58 5.88 18.99 -5.48
CA LEU A 58 6.17 18.19 -4.29
C LEU A 58 5.75 16.73 -4.49
N GLU A 59 4.56 16.49 -5.06
CA GLU A 59 4.10 15.15 -5.40
C GLU A 59 5.06 14.43 -6.36
N SER A 60 5.50 15.11 -7.43
CA SER A 60 6.37 14.52 -8.45
C SER A 60 7.76 14.18 -7.89
N VAL A 61 8.37 15.10 -7.13
CA VAL A 61 9.68 14.90 -6.47
C VAL A 61 9.62 13.75 -5.47
N MET A 62 8.55 13.66 -4.65
CA MET A 62 8.39 12.57 -3.70
C MET A 62 8.19 11.22 -4.42
N SER A 63 7.41 11.19 -5.50
CA SER A 63 7.22 9.98 -6.33
C SER A 63 8.54 9.48 -6.93
N LEU A 64 9.35 10.39 -7.47
CA LEU A 64 10.68 10.07 -8.02
C LEU A 64 11.62 9.53 -6.94
N THR A 65 11.70 10.22 -5.80
CA THR A 65 12.57 9.84 -4.68
C THR A 65 12.22 8.45 -4.16
N ARG A 66 10.92 8.15 -4.01
CA ARG A 66 10.42 6.84 -3.62
C ARG A 66 10.76 5.75 -4.62
N SER A 67 10.67 6.04 -5.91
CA SER A 67 11.05 5.09 -6.96
C SER A 67 12.55 4.81 -6.89
N GLY A 68 13.37 5.84 -6.69
CA GLY A 68 14.81 5.72 -6.48
C GLY A 68 15.20 4.84 -5.29
N MET A 69 14.56 5.02 -4.13
CA MET A 69 14.83 4.19 -2.94
C MET A 69 14.39 2.73 -3.08
N ARG A 70 13.48 2.43 -4.02
CA ARG A 70 12.99 1.07 -4.28
C ARG A 70 13.80 0.34 -5.37
N LEU A 71 14.82 1.00 -5.93
CA LEU A 71 15.72 0.40 -6.91
C LEU A 71 16.35 -0.88 -6.36
N GLY A 72 16.27 -1.96 -7.13
CA GLY A 72 16.83 -3.27 -6.75
C GLY A 72 15.96 -4.11 -5.81
N ARG A 73 14.86 -3.56 -5.26
CA ARG A 73 13.98 -4.32 -4.34
C ARG A 73 13.21 -5.47 -4.98
N PHE A 74 13.26 -5.63 -6.31
CA PHE A 74 12.70 -6.81 -6.97
C PHE A 74 13.34 -8.12 -6.47
N VAL A 75 14.61 -8.07 -6.03
CA VAL A 75 15.35 -9.23 -5.50
C VAL A 75 14.75 -9.73 -4.19
N ASP A 76 14.26 -8.83 -3.33
CA ASP A 76 13.56 -9.20 -2.09
C ASP A 76 12.36 -10.12 -2.41
N TYR A 77 11.65 -9.83 -3.49
CA TYR A 77 10.48 -10.60 -3.90
C TYR A 77 10.83 -11.94 -4.54
N VAL A 78 11.99 -12.06 -5.21
CA VAL A 78 12.50 -13.37 -5.66
C VAL A 78 12.70 -14.28 -4.46
N LYS A 79 13.28 -13.76 -3.37
CA LYS A 79 13.41 -14.52 -2.12
C LYS A 79 12.04 -14.89 -1.53
N SER A 80 11.08 -13.97 -1.50
CA SER A 80 9.72 -14.26 -1.02
C SER A 80 9.02 -15.35 -1.85
N VAL A 81 9.25 -15.42 -3.16
CA VAL A 81 8.75 -16.52 -4.00
C VAL A 81 9.38 -17.85 -3.58
N LEU A 82 10.69 -17.89 -3.35
CA LEU A 82 11.38 -19.12 -2.91
C LEU A 82 10.89 -19.61 -1.55
N GLU A 83 10.65 -18.68 -0.61
CA GLU A 83 10.09 -18.99 0.71
C GLU A 83 8.67 -19.54 0.60
N SER A 84 7.87 -19.08 -0.38
CA SER A 84 6.50 -19.55 -0.59
C SER A 84 6.40 -21.06 -0.90
N PHE A 85 7.43 -21.65 -1.52
CA PHE A 85 7.47 -23.09 -1.80
C PHE A 85 7.65 -23.96 -0.55
N HIS A 86 8.17 -23.39 0.55
CA HIS A 86 8.40 -24.10 1.79
C HIS A 86 7.16 -24.12 2.71
N ILE A 87 6.09 -23.40 2.33
CA ILE A 87 4.86 -23.33 3.11
C ILE A 87 4.12 -24.68 3.06
N ARG A 88 3.83 -25.24 4.25
CA ARG A 88 3.22 -26.58 4.40
C ARG A 88 1.88 -26.73 3.65
N ASN A 89 1.05 -25.69 3.69
CA ASN A 89 -0.21 -25.68 2.95
C ASN A 89 0.04 -25.19 1.52
N LYS A 90 0.03 -26.13 0.56
CA LYS A 90 0.29 -25.84 -0.86
C LYS A 90 -0.56 -24.70 -1.41
N ARG A 91 -1.88 -24.64 -1.12
CA ARG A 91 -2.78 -23.63 -1.68
C ARG A 91 -2.45 -22.22 -1.20
N ILE A 92 -2.14 -22.09 0.09
CA ILE A 92 -1.74 -20.81 0.69
C ILE A 92 -0.34 -20.42 0.19
N GLY A 93 0.57 -21.39 0.08
CA GLY A 93 1.89 -21.19 -0.52
C GLY A 93 1.84 -20.66 -1.95
N THR A 94 1.00 -21.23 -2.82
CA THR A 94 0.85 -20.70 -4.19
C THR A 94 0.30 -19.28 -4.21
N LEU A 95 -0.64 -18.94 -3.32
CA LEU A 95 -1.19 -17.58 -3.24
C LEU A 95 -0.10 -16.58 -2.83
N PHE A 96 0.69 -16.88 -1.80
CA PHE A 96 1.82 -16.04 -1.38
C PHE A 96 2.87 -15.92 -2.49
N GLY A 97 3.18 -17.02 -3.18
CA GLY A 97 4.09 -17.02 -4.33
C GLY A 97 3.60 -16.11 -5.46
N LEU A 98 2.32 -16.19 -5.84
CA LEU A 98 1.72 -15.33 -6.87
C LEU A 98 1.73 -13.85 -6.47
N ILE A 99 1.42 -13.54 -5.20
CA ILE A 99 1.53 -12.18 -4.65
C ILE A 99 2.97 -11.66 -4.81
N ALA A 100 3.96 -12.46 -4.39
CA ALA A 100 5.37 -12.09 -4.47
C ALA A 100 5.85 -11.91 -5.93
N VAL A 101 5.41 -12.77 -6.86
CA VAL A 101 5.68 -12.60 -8.30
C VAL A 101 5.13 -11.26 -8.81
N CYS A 102 3.87 -10.93 -8.49
CA CYS A 102 3.28 -9.67 -8.92
C CYS A 102 4.00 -8.45 -8.32
N GLN A 103 4.40 -8.52 -7.05
CA GLN A 103 5.20 -7.47 -6.41
C GLN A 103 6.58 -7.31 -7.08
N GLY A 104 7.25 -8.41 -7.38
CA GLY A 104 8.54 -8.42 -8.09
C GLY A 104 8.43 -7.80 -9.48
N LEU A 105 7.42 -8.19 -10.26
CA LEU A 105 7.14 -7.62 -11.58
C LEU A 105 6.82 -6.13 -11.50
N TYR A 106 6.00 -5.71 -10.53
CA TYR A 106 5.70 -4.30 -10.30
C TYR A 106 6.98 -3.49 -10.06
N MET A 107 7.86 -3.95 -9.15
CA MET A 107 9.12 -3.26 -8.87
C MET A 107 10.06 -3.27 -10.06
N LEU A 108 10.09 -4.34 -10.85
CA LEU A 108 10.90 -4.41 -12.06
C LEU A 108 10.46 -3.34 -13.07
N PHE A 109 9.15 -3.24 -13.33
CA PHE A 109 8.61 -2.22 -14.24
C PHE A 109 8.82 -0.80 -13.72
N ASP A 110 8.67 -0.57 -12.40
CA ASP A 110 8.95 0.74 -11.77
C ASP A 110 10.42 1.14 -11.96
N ASN A 111 11.36 0.19 -11.83
CA ASN A 111 12.78 0.42 -12.05
C ASN A 111 13.10 0.73 -13.52
N ILE A 112 12.49 0.02 -14.46
CA ILE A 112 12.66 0.30 -15.90
C ILE A 112 12.12 1.70 -16.24
N LEU A 113 10.97 2.08 -15.70
CA LEU A 113 10.41 3.43 -15.85
C LEU A 113 11.28 4.51 -15.20
N LEU A 114 11.92 4.21 -14.08
CA LEU A 114 12.88 5.10 -13.44
C LEU A 114 14.12 5.32 -14.32
N LEU A 115 14.70 4.26 -14.88
CA LEU A 115 15.83 4.36 -15.82
C LEU A 115 15.46 5.17 -17.06
N HIS A 116 14.21 5.06 -17.52
CA HIS A 116 13.68 5.91 -18.58
C HIS A 116 13.62 7.39 -18.19
N ARG A 117 13.17 7.71 -16.97
CA ARG A 117 13.14 9.09 -16.46
C ARG A 117 14.54 9.71 -16.34
N PHE A 118 15.56 8.90 -16.01
CA PHE A 118 16.96 9.32 -16.02
C PHE A 118 17.60 9.38 -17.41
N LYS A 119 16.85 9.08 -18.48
CA LYS A 119 17.33 9.04 -19.87
C LYS A 119 18.48 8.04 -20.10
N ILE A 120 18.58 7.02 -19.24
CA ILE A 120 19.52 5.90 -19.42
C ILE A 120 18.97 4.94 -20.48
N ILE A 121 17.65 4.70 -20.45
CA ILE A 121 16.94 3.85 -21.42
C ILE A 121 15.87 4.66 -22.13
N TYR A 122 15.86 4.61 -23.46
CA TYR A 122 14.83 5.24 -24.27
C TYR A 122 13.73 4.24 -24.60
N LEU A 123 12.60 4.34 -23.89
CA LEU A 123 11.41 3.55 -24.20
C LEU A 123 10.61 4.25 -25.29
N LYS A 124 10.36 3.56 -26.41
CA LYS A 124 9.52 4.09 -27.50
C LYS A 124 8.10 4.46 -27.03
N ASN A 125 7.56 3.73 -26.06
CA ASN A 125 6.27 4.03 -25.48
C ASN A 125 6.23 3.71 -23.97
N SER A 126 6.62 4.69 -23.15
CA SER A 126 6.60 4.56 -21.68
C SER A 126 5.19 4.49 -21.10
N GLN A 127 4.17 4.96 -21.83
CA GLN A 127 2.78 4.90 -21.39
C GLN A 127 2.24 3.47 -21.32
N TYR A 128 2.59 2.61 -22.28
CA TYR A 128 2.20 1.19 -22.22
C TYR A 128 2.80 0.49 -20.99
N LEU A 129 4.09 0.73 -20.71
CA LEU A 129 4.74 0.14 -19.54
C LEU A 129 4.10 0.64 -18.23
N GLN A 130 3.72 1.93 -18.18
CA GLN A 130 2.95 2.48 -17.06
C GLN A 130 1.57 1.81 -16.92
N GLN A 131 0.88 1.51 -18.02
CA GLN A 131 -0.40 0.78 -17.99
C GLN A 131 -0.21 -0.65 -17.47
N TYR A 132 0.78 -1.40 -17.97
CA TYR A 132 1.10 -2.73 -17.47
C TYR A 132 1.46 -2.73 -15.98
N LEU A 133 2.24 -1.74 -15.53
CA LEU A 133 2.54 -1.56 -14.11
C LEU A 133 1.26 -1.40 -13.28
N ASN A 134 0.30 -0.59 -13.73
CA ASN A 134 -0.98 -0.44 -13.02
C ASN A 134 -1.84 -1.72 -13.06
N GLN A 135 -1.79 -2.51 -14.14
CA GLN A 135 -2.49 -3.79 -14.23
C GLN A 135 -1.89 -4.83 -13.28
N VAL A 136 -0.56 -4.95 -13.23
CA VAL A 136 0.13 -5.84 -12.29
C VAL A 136 -0.11 -5.39 -10.85
N TRP A 137 -0.13 -4.09 -10.59
CA TRP A 137 -0.48 -3.57 -9.27
C TRP A 137 -1.91 -3.93 -8.87
N LEU A 138 -2.87 -3.78 -9.78
CA LEU A 138 -4.26 -4.19 -9.54
C LEU A 138 -4.34 -5.68 -9.22
N LEU A 139 -3.69 -6.53 -10.01
CA LEU A 139 -3.66 -7.98 -9.78
C LEU A 139 -3.04 -8.32 -8.41
N TRP A 140 -1.92 -7.68 -8.06
CA TRP A 140 -1.29 -7.84 -6.75
C TRP A 140 -2.28 -7.50 -5.62
N LEU A 141 -2.98 -6.37 -5.69
CA LEU A 141 -3.95 -5.97 -4.67
C LEU A 141 -5.14 -6.94 -4.60
N SER A 142 -5.65 -7.40 -5.74
CA SER A 142 -6.73 -8.40 -5.79
C SER A 142 -6.33 -9.73 -5.12
N LEU A 143 -5.11 -10.21 -5.37
CA LEU A 143 -4.58 -11.40 -4.72
C LEU A 143 -4.37 -11.18 -3.21
N SER A 144 -3.90 -9.99 -2.81
CA SER A 144 -3.71 -9.64 -1.40
C SER A 144 -5.05 -9.61 -0.65
N LEU A 145 -6.10 -9.03 -1.26
CA LEU A 145 -7.46 -9.04 -0.70
C LEU A 145 -8.05 -10.46 -0.63
N THR A 146 -7.70 -11.32 -1.58
CA THR A 146 -8.10 -12.73 -1.56
C THR A 146 -7.44 -13.47 -0.39
N ARG A 147 -6.15 -13.21 -0.12
CA ARG A 147 -5.46 -13.70 1.08
C ARG A 147 -6.14 -13.20 2.35
N ASP A 148 -6.42 -11.90 2.43
CA ASP A 148 -7.10 -11.30 3.59
C ASP A 148 -8.46 -11.99 3.84
N TYR A 149 -9.22 -12.25 2.77
CA TYR A 149 -10.47 -13.00 2.86
C TYR A 149 -10.30 -14.43 3.40
N TYR A 150 -9.29 -15.17 2.95
CA TYR A 150 -9.00 -16.51 3.47
C TYR A 150 -8.67 -16.49 4.97
N GLU A 151 -7.86 -15.52 5.42
CA GLU A 151 -7.52 -15.35 6.83
C GLU A 151 -8.72 -14.91 7.68
N MET A 152 -9.62 -14.09 7.13
CA MET A 152 -10.88 -13.74 7.79
C MET A 152 -11.73 -14.99 8.02
N GLN A 153 -11.85 -15.85 7.01
CA GLN A 153 -12.62 -17.09 7.14
C GLN A 153 -12.01 -18.06 8.15
N ALA A 154 -10.68 -18.20 8.16
CA ALA A 154 -9.99 -18.99 9.17
C ALA A 154 -10.23 -18.43 10.59
N SER A 155 -10.17 -17.11 10.76
CA SER A 155 -10.43 -16.44 12.03
C SER A 155 -11.85 -16.68 12.54
N PHE A 156 -12.84 -16.65 11.64
CA PHE A 156 -14.22 -16.94 12.00
C PHE A 156 -14.46 -18.41 12.36
N ALA A 157 -13.77 -19.35 11.70
CA ALA A 157 -13.85 -20.77 12.03
C ALA A 157 -13.32 -21.04 13.44
N VAL A 158 -12.17 -20.43 13.82
CA VAL A 158 -11.60 -20.56 15.17
C VAL A 158 -12.50 -19.93 16.22
N GLY A 159 -13.03 -18.73 15.97
CA GLY A 159 -13.92 -18.02 16.89
C GLY A 159 -15.29 -18.68 17.11
N GLN A 160 -15.67 -19.65 16.27
CA GLN A 160 -16.90 -20.43 16.45
C GLN A 160 -16.79 -21.48 17.57
N HIS A 161 -15.59 -22.04 17.79
CA HIS A 161 -15.37 -23.11 18.76
C HIS A 161 -15.36 -22.65 20.24
N HIS A 162 -15.20 -21.36 20.52
CA HIS A 162 -14.90 -20.88 21.88
C HIS A 162 -16.07 -20.30 22.69
N GLN A 163 -17.31 -20.17 22.16
CA GLN A 163 -18.41 -19.57 22.94
C GLN A 163 -19.81 -19.99 22.48
N GLN A 164 -20.61 -20.47 23.45
CA GLN A 164 -22.03 -20.81 23.36
C GLN A 164 -22.91 -19.54 23.27
N GLN A 165 -23.84 -19.57 22.30
CA GLN A 165 -25.17 -18.95 22.23
C GLN A 165 -25.39 -17.59 22.93
N GLN A 166 -25.54 -16.51 22.12
CA GLN A 166 -26.76 -15.65 22.03
C GLN A 166 -26.56 -14.29 21.32
N ASP A 167 -25.39 -13.97 20.76
CA ASP A 167 -25.21 -12.65 20.11
C ASP A 167 -25.56 -12.60 18.62
N LYS A 168 -26.19 -11.50 18.21
CA LYS A 168 -26.49 -11.13 16.81
C LYS A 168 -25.25 -11.40 15.94
N SER A 169 -25.40 -12.30 14.97
CA SER A 169 -24.30 -12.88 14.16
C SER A 169 -23.34 -11.85 13.55
N LEU A 170 -23.79 -10.63 13.26
CA LEU A 170 -22.99 -9.54 12.72
C LEU A 170 -22.06 -8.90 13.77
N ILE A 171 -22.53 -8.69 15.00
CA ILE A 171 -21.73 -8.09 16.08
C ILE A 171 -20.59 -9.04 16.46
N ARG A 172 -20.86 -10.35 16.50
CA ARG A 172 -19.84 -11.38 16.72
C ARG A 172 -18.76 -11.37 15.64
N ARG A 173 -19.14 -11.30 14.36
CA ARG A 173 -18.19 -11.22 13.25
C ARG A 173 -17.35 -9.95 13.33
N ALA A 174 -17.98 -8.81 13.62
CA ALA A 174 -17.24 -7.57 13.83
C ALA A 174 -16.23 -7.72 14.98
N ASN A 175 -16.62 -8.26 16.13
CA ASN A 175 -15.74 -8.43 17.29
C ASN A 175 -14.55 -9.36 17.00
N ILE A 176 -14.76 -10.47 16.29
CA ILE A 176 -13.68 -11.39 15.90
C ILE A 176 -12.68 -10.69 14.96
N LEU A 177 -13.17 -9.92 13.99
CA LEU A 177 -12.29 -9.15 13.11
C LEU A 177 -11.53 -8.07 13.87
N TRP A 178 -12.21 -7.32 14.74
CA TRP A 178 -11.59 -6.29 15.57
C TRP A 178 -10.56 -6.84 16.56
N ALA A 179 -10.70 -8.11 16.97
CA ALA A 179 -9.68 -8.82 17.73
C ALA A 179 -8.40 -9.05 16.89
N ASN A 180 -8.56 -9.32 15.59
CA ASN A 180 -7.46 -9.50 14.63
C ASN A 180 -7.07 -8.17 13.96
N LYS A 181 -6.51 -7.25 14.77
CA LYS A 181 -6.08 -5.92 14.31
C LYS A 181 -5.14 -5.93 13.08
N PRO A 182 -4.17 -6.86 12.93
CA PRO A 182 -3.34 -6.93 11.73
C PRO A 182 -4.13 -7.12 10.45
N LEU A 183 -5.13 -8.02 10.50
CA LEU A 183 -5.96 -8.38 9.36
C LEU A 183 -6.81 -7.21 8.89
N VAL A 184 -7.44 -6.53 9.84
CA VAL A 184 -8.26 -5.34 9.55
C VAL A 184 -7.42 -4.22 8.96
N ILE A 185 -6.24 -3.94 9.54
CA ILE A 185 -5.36 -2.87 9.04
C ILE A 185 -4.88 -3.17 7.62
N ASP A 186 -4.44 -4.41 7.32
CA ASP A 186 -3.99 -4.73 5.97
C ASP A 186 -5.13 -4.69 4.96
N THR A 187 -6.31 -5.20 5.34
CA THR A 187 -7.49 -5.16 4.46
C THR A 187 -7.87 -3.73 4.11
N ILE A 188 -7.99 -2.85 5.11
CA ILE A 188 -8.35 -1.43 4.88
C ILE A 188 -7.30 -0.77 4.01
N LYS A 189 -6.01 -1.01 4.28
CA LYS A 189 -4.91 -0.49 3.48
C LYS A 189 -5.00 -0.96 2.03
N ASN A 190 -5.20 -2.25 1.79
CA ASN A 190 -5.31 -2.84 0.45
C ASN A 190 -6.53 -2.29 -0.30
N LEU A 191 -7.68 -2.13 0.38
CA LEU A 191 -8.88 -1.50 -0.19
C LEU A 191 -8.67 -0.02 -0.54
N CYS A 192 -8.00 0.75 0.32
CA CYS A 192 -7.66 2.13 0.04
C CYS A 192 -6.70 2.24 -1.17
N ASP A 193 -5.69 1.38 -1.22
CA ASP A 193 -4.74 1.35 -2.33
C ASP A 193 -5.39 0.90 -3.66
N LEU A 194 -6.44 0.07 -3.62
CA LEU A 194 -7.14 -0.47 -4.80
C LEU A 194 -7.68 0.61 -5.73
N TYR A 195 -8.15 1.73 -5.18
CA TYR A 195 -8.72 2.82 -5.97
C TYR A 195 -7.69 3.50 -6.89
N ILE A 196 -6.39 3.42 -6.56
CA ILE A 196 -5.34 4.11 -7.30
C ILE A 196 -5.09 3.46 -8.66
N PRO A 197 -4.75 2.16 -8.78
CA PRO A 197 -4.58 1.52 -10.09
C PRO A 197 -5.92 1.45 -10.86
N LEU A 198 -7.06 1.29 -10.19
CA LEU A 198 -8.38 1.32 -10.86
C LEU A 198 -8.63 2.65 -11.55
N SER A 199 -8.29 3.77 -10.91
CA SER A 199 -8.44 5.09 -11.52
C SER A 199 -7.39 5.34 -12.59
N ASN A 200 -6.13 4.90 -12.41
CA ASN A 200 -5.08 5.06 -13.41
C ASN A 200 -5.37 4.27 -14.70
N LEU A 201 -6.08 3.15 -14.60
CA LEU A 201 -6.53 2.33 -15.73
C LEU A 201 -7.84 2.84 -16.36
N ASN A 202 -8.40 3.95 -15.86
CA ASN A 202 -9.69 4.51 -16.28
C ASN A 202 -10.88 3.54 -16.12
N ILE A 203 -10.76 2.53 -15.25
CA ILE A 203 -11.86 1.58 -14.96
C ILE A 203 -12.91 2.25 -14.07
N VAL A 204 -12.45 3.01 -13.06
CA VAL A 204 -13.33 3.76 -12.14
C VAL A 204 -12.96 5.24 -12.16
N ARG A 205 -13.96 6.11 -12.30
CA ARG A 205 -13.75 7.57 -12.24
C ARG A 205 -13.71 8.03 -10.79
N VAL A 206 -12.50 8.11 -10.23
CA VAL A 206 -12.26 8.63 -8.88
C VAL A 206 -11.62 10.02 -9.00
N ASN A 207 -12.12 11.01 -8.28
CA ASN A 207 -11.49 12.34 -8.29
C ASN A 207 -10.08 12.28 -7.66
N THR A 208 -9.19 13.20 -8.07
CA THR A 208 -7.79 13.20 -7.61
C THR A 208 -7.65 13.45 -6.10
N GLY A 209 -8.60 14.17 -5.50
CA GLY A 209 -8.66 14.38 -4.05
C GLY A 209 -8.88 13.09 -3.27
N LEU A 210 -9.86 12.26 -3.65
CA LEU A 210 -10.16 10.99 -2.99
C LEU A 210 -9.01 10.00 -3.17
N GLN A 211 -8.35 9.99 -4.33
CA GLN A 211 -7.11 9.22 -4.52
C GLN A 211 -6.00 9.68 -3.56
N GLY A 212 -5.83 10.99 -3.39
CA GLY A 212 -4.89 11.58 -2.43
C GLY A 212 -5.22 11.19 -0.99
N LEU A 213 -6.48 11.24 -0.58
CA LEU A 213 -6.90 10.81 0.76
C LEU A 213 -6.69 9.32 0.98
N ALA A 214 -7.16 8.48 0.06
CA ALA A 214 -7.04 7.03 0.16
C ALA A 214 -5.56 6.61 0.21
N GLY A 215 -4.71 7.18 -0.66
CA GLY A 215 -3.27 6.93 -0.63
C GLY A 215 -2.61 7.42 0.66
N THR A 216 -3.05 8.52 1.24
CA THR A 216 -2.56 9.02 2.54
C THR A 216 -2.92 8.07 3.67
N ILE A 217 -4.18 7.64 3.74
CA ILE A 217 -4.67 6.69 4.76
C ILE A 217 -3.93 5.36 4.65
N ALA A 218 -3.84 4.77 3.45
CA ALA A 218 -3.11 3.53 3.22
C ALA A 218 -1.62 3.63 3.63
N SER A 219 -1.02 4.80 3.43
CA SER A 219 0.38 5.04 3.79
C SER A 219 0.59 5.16 5.30
N ILE A 220 -0.33 5.81 6.01
CA ILE A 220 -0.32 5.89 7.48
C ILE A 220 -0.50 4.48 8.06
N LEU A 221 -1.47 3.70 7.57
CA LEU A 221 -1.65 2.31 7.98
C LEU A 221 -0.41 1.46 7.73
N GLY A 222 0.22 1.62 6.55
CA GLY A 222 1.48 0.96 6.24
C GLY A 222 2.67 1.41 7.09
N LEU A 223 2.66 2.65 7.58
CA LEU A 223 3.64 3.17 8.54
C LEU A 223 3.45 2.51 9.91
N LEU A 224 2.20 2.41 10.38
CA LEU A 224 1.84 1.77 11.64
C LEU A 224 2.25 0.29 11.67
N GLN A 225 2.01 -0.45 10.58
CA GLN A 225 2.45 -1.85 10.45
C GLN A 225 3.98 -2.01 10.52
N LEU A 226 4.74 -1.01 10.08
CA LEU A 226 6.21 -1.04 10.11
C LEU A 226 6.75 -0.61 11.49
N TRP A 227 6.04 0.30 12.15
CA TRP A 227 6.39 0.80 13.47
C TRP A 227 6.16 -0.25 14.55
N ASP A 228 5.00 -0.91 14.52
CA ASP A 228 4.63 -1.96 15.46
C ASP A 228 4.28 -3.25 14.71
N LYS A 229 5.15 -4.25 14.89
CA LYS A 229 5.01 -5.59 14.29
C LYS A 229 3.75 -6.31 14.76
N THR A 230 3.15 -5.91 15.87
CA THR A 230 1.87 -6.47 16.36
C THR A 230 0.71 -6.17 15.42
N TYR A 231 0.86 -5.21 14.50
CA TYR A 231 -0.11 -4.90 13.45
C TYR A 231 0.25 -5.50 12.08
N GLN A 232 1.37 -6.21 11.99
CA GLN A 232 1.81 -6.85 10.76
C GLN A 232 1.19 -8.24 10.66
N LEU A 233 0.51 -8.52 9.54
CA LEU A 233 0.09 -9.89 9.22
C LEU A 233 1.32 -10.75 8.95
N PRO A 234 1.38 -11.99 9.48
CA PRO A 234 2.44 -12.92 9.14
C PRO A 234 2.43 -13.16 7.62
N ALA A 235 3.62 -13.07 7.02
CA ALA A 235 3.85 -13.35 5.60
C ALA A 235 4.11 -14.85 5.37
#